data_AF-A0A6B2UPR4-F1
#
_entry.id   AF-A0A6B2UPR4-F1
#
_cell.length_a   1.000
_cell.length_b   1.000
_cell.length_c   1.000
_cell.angle_alpha   90.00
_cell.angle_beta   90.00
_cell.angle_gamma   90.00
#
_symmetry.space_group_name_H-M   'P 1'
#
loop_
_entity.id
_entity.type
_entity.pdbx_description
1 polymer ?
#
loop_
_entity_poly.entity_id
_entity_poly.type
_entity_poly.pdbx_seq_one_letter_code
_entity_poly.pdbx_strand_id
1 'polypeptide(L)'
;MILGRRLQDMRLAAGASLEDAARALRVTPLTIRRLEKAEVALKPLYVEKLLETFGADRQEIDEFVDLAEQANEPGWWHSYRDAVPSWFTAYVSLETGAQTLRTYEPQYVTGLLQTHDYARAVLRGGLPNGSDEELTRRVELRLRRQSLLER
;
A
#
# COMPACT_ATOMS: atom_id res chain seq x y z
N MET A 1 2.08 3.46 5.24
CA MET A 1 1.95 4.02 6.61
C MET A 1 3.06 3.58 7.55
N ILE A 2 3.39 2.28 7.66
CA ILE A 2 4.42 1.80 8.61
C ILE A 2 5.82 2.36 8.29
N LEU A 3 6.26 2.31 7.03
CA LEU A 3 7.59 2.81 6.63
C LEU A 3 7.75 4.33 6.82
N GLY A 4 6.73 5.12 6.48
CA GLY A 4 6.77 6.57 6.72
C GLY A 4 6.93 6.90 8.21
N ARG A 5 6.21 6.17 9.08
CA ARG A 5 6.37 6.33 10.53
C ARG A 5 7.74 5.88 11.02
N ARG A 6 8.26 4.76 10.53
CA ARG A 6 9.62 4.28 10.87
C ARG A 6 10.68 5.33 10.46
N LEU A 7 10.53 5.95 9.29
CA LEU A 7 11.40 7.05 8.84
C LEU A 7 11.34 8.26 9.79
N GLN A 8 10.13 8.63 10.25
CA GLN A 8 9.94 9.69 11.23
C GLN A 8 10.63 9.35 12.55
N ASP A 9 10.46 8.14 13.06
CA ASP A 9 11.04 7.69 14.33
C ASP A 9 12.58 7.72 14.26
N MET A 10 13.18 7.28 13.13
CA MET A 10 14.63 7.37 12.90
C MET A 10 15.14 8.82 12.85
N ARG A 11 14.43 9.73 12.18
CA ARG A 11 14.78 11.15 12.17
C ARG A 11 14.81 11.73 13.58
N LEU A 12 13.78 11.43 14.37
CA LEU A 12 13.66 11.92 15.75
C LEU A 12 14.75 11.33 16.64
N ALA A 13 15.09 10.05 16.49
CA ALA A 13 16.17 9.40 17.22
C ALA A 13 17.55 10.02 16.91
N ALA A 14 17.77 10.44 15.67
CA ALA A 14 18.98 11.17 15.26
C ALA A 14 19.00 12.65 15.69
N GLY A 15 17.93 13.16 16.32
CA GLY A 15 17.81 14.56 16.70
C GLY A 15 17.69 15.53 15.52
N ALA A 16 17.42 15.05 14.31
CA ALA A 16 17.37 15.85 13.10
C ALA A 16 16.02 16.58 12.96
N SER A 17 16.08 17.88 12.64
CA SER A 17 14.86 18.66 12.34
C SER A 17 14.28 18.30 10.97
N LEU A 18 13.04 18.71 10.69
CA LEU A 18 12.46 18.58 9.35
C LEU A 18 13.24 19.42 8.33
N GLU A 19 13.79 20.55 8.78
CA GLU A 19 14.61 21.48 8.00
C GLU A 19 15.95 20.86 7.63
N ASP A 20 16.58 20.11 8.53
CA ASP A 20 17.84 19.42 8.25
C ASP A 20 17.64 18.28 7.24
N ALA A 21 16.59 17.48 7.43
CA ALA A 21 16.20 16.43 6.47
C ALA A 21 15.87 17.02 5.08
N ALA A 22 15.13 18.14 5.06
CA ALA A 22 14.78 18.84 3.82
C ALA A 22 16.03 19.40 3.11
N ARG A 23 16.99 19.93 3.86
CA ARG A 23 18.26 20.43 3.35
C ARG A 23 19.09 19.32 2.72
N ALA A 24 19.16 18.14 3.36
CA ALA A 24 19.88 16.98 2.84
C ALA A 24 19.37 16.54 1.46
N LEU A 25 18.07 16.62 1.24
CA LEU A 25 17.43 16.27 -0.03
C LEU A 25 17.22 17.45 -1.01
N ARG A 26 17.53 18.69 -0.60
CA ARG A 26 17.22 19.92 -1.35
C ARG A 26 15.74 20.05 -1.71
N VAL A 27 14.87 19.69 -0.77
CA VAL A 27 13.40 19.79 -0.89
C VAL A 27 12.83 20.72 0.18
N THR A 28 11.51 20.92 0.16
CA THR A 28 10.82 21.66 1.22
C THR A 28 10.55 20.77 2.44
N PRO A 29 10.49 21.32 3.67
CA PRO A 29 10.09 20.57 4.87
C PRO A 29 8.70 19.90 4.74
N LEU A 30 7.81 20.49 3.94
CA LEU A 30 6.52 19.90 3.60
C LEU A 30 6.69 18.55 2.88
N THR A 31 7.67 18.41 2.00
CA THR A 31 7.95 17.14 1.30
C THR A 31 8.37 16.05 2.28
N ILE A 32 9.22 16.37 3.26
CA ILE A 32 9.63 15.43 4.32
C ILE A 32 8.41 14.99 5.13
N ARG A 33 7.54 15.92 5.55
CA ARG A 33 6.30 15.57 6.26
C ARG A 33 5.40 14.62 5.46
N ARG A 34 5.28 14.83 4.14
CA ARG A 34 4.46 13.96 3.28
C ARG A 34 5.07 12.56 3.15
N LEU A 35 6.41 12.46 3.09
CA LEU A 35 7.12 11.17 3.10
C LEU A 35 6.89 10.43 4.42
N GLU A 36 7.04 11.12 5.56
CA GLU A 36 6.81 10.55 6.90
C GLU A 36 5.36 10.10 7.12
N LYS A 37 4.39 10.83 6.55
CA LYS A 37 2.98 10.43 6.57
C LYS A 37 2.62 9.35 5.55
N ALA A 38 3.57 8.93 4.70
CA ALA A 38 3.35 8.04 3.56
C ALA A 38 2.25 8.55 2.60
N GLU A 39 2.12 9.88 2.45
CA GLU A 39 1.22 10.53 1.49
C GLU A 39 1.81 10.56 0.07
N VAL A 40 3.11 10.32 -0.05
CA VAL A 40 3.85 10.19 -1.30
C VAL A 40 4.74 8.95 -1.25
N ALA A 41 5.08 8.40 -2.41
CA ALA A 41 5.98 7.25 -2.53
C ALA A 41 7.36 7.55 -1.93
N LEU A 42 7.92 6.57 -1.21
CA LEU A 42 9.23 6.65 -0.59
C LEU A 42 10.30 6.32 -1.64
N LYS A 43 10.81 7.33 -2.36
CA LYS A 43 11.83 7.10 -3.38
C LYS A 43 13.10 6.50 -2.76
N PRO A 44 13.63 5.36 -3.26
CA PRO A 44 14.83 4.70 -2.71
C PRO A 44 16.00 5.65 -2.45
N LEU A 45 16.34 6.47 -3.45
CA LEU A 45 17.42 7.47 -3.34
C LEU A 45 17.20 8.52 -2.24
N TYR A 46 15.95 8.91 -1.99
CA TYR A 46 15.63 9.87 -0.94
C TYR A 46 15.73 9.20 0.44
N VAL A 47 15.27 7.96 0.53
CA VAL A 47 15.36 7.16 1.76
C VAL A 47 16.82 6.93 2.12
N GLU A 48 17.63 6.41 1.19
CA GLU A 48 19.07 6.19 1.40
C GLU A 48 19.74 7.47 1.93
N LYS A 49 19.51 8.60 1.25
CA LYS A 49 20.15 9.86 1.64
C LYS A 49 19.70 10.41 3.00
N LEU A 50 18.44 10.21 3.35
CA LEU A 50 17.93 10.60 4.67
C LEU A 50 18.52 9.73 5.77
N LEU A 51 18.57 8.42 5.57
CA LEU A 51 19.12 7.48 6.55
C LEU A 51 20.64 7.68 6.76
N GLU A 52 21.40 7.96 5.69
CA GLU A 52 22.79 8.42 5.82
C GLU A 52 22.91 9.68 6.69
N THR A 53 21.99 10.64 6.50
CA THR A 53 21.98 11.90 7.26
C THR A 53 21.61 11.66 8.72
N PHE A 54 20.80 10.65 9.00
CA PHE A 54 20.40 10.26 10.36
C PHE A 54 21.46 9.39 11.05
N GLY A 55 22.53 9.01 10.35
CA GLY A 55 23.62 8.21 10.89
C GLY A 55 23.31 6.72 11.01
N ALA A 56 22.35 6.22 10.22
CA ALA A 56 22.11 4.79 10.11
C ALA A 56 23.34 4.09 9.49
N ASP A 57 23.59 2.85 9.90
CA ASP A 57 24.65 2.04 9.30
C ASP A 57 24.24 1.51 7.91
N ARG A 58 25.23 0.99 7.17
CA ARG A 58 24.98 0.54 5.78
C ARG A 58 23.96 -0.59 5.71
N GLN A 59 23.96 -1.50 6.69
CA GLN A 59 23.04 -2.63 6.71
C GLN A 59 21.60 -2.14 6.92
N GLU A 60 21.38 -1.25 7.89
CA GLU A 60 20.07 -0.68 8.16
C GLU A 60 19.53 0.13 6.97
N ILE A 61 20.42 0.85 6.28
CA ILE A 61 20.09 1.57 5.04
C ILE A 61 19.63 0.60 3.95
N ASP A 62 20.43 -0.41 3.64
CA ASP A 62 20.13 -1.36 2.57
C ASP A 62 18.81 -2.11 2.87
N GLU A 63 18.59 -2.57 4.11
CA GLU A 63 17.34 -3.22 4.54
C GLU A 63 16.11 -2.30 4.39
N PHE A 64 16.24 -1.01 4.72
CA PHE A 64 15.12 -0.07 4.59
C PHE A 64 14.85 0.26 3.12
N VAL A 65 15.89 0.43 2.31
CA VAL A 65 15.75 0.68 0.87
C VAL A 65 15.00 -0.47 0.20
N ASP A 66 15.37 -1.72 0.49
CA ASP A 66 14.67 -2.90 -0.02
C ASP A 66 13.17 -2.88 0.35
N LEU A 67 12.85 -2.53 1.59
CA LEU A 67 11.46 -2.40 2.03
C LEU A 67 10.72 -1.26 1.31
N ALA A 68 11.40 -0.14 1.05
CA ALA A 68 10.83 0.99 0.31
C ALA A 68 10.60 0.64 -1.16
N GLU A 69 11.49 -0.13 -1.79
CA GLU A 69 11.32 -0.65 -3.14
C GLU A 69 10.12 -1.59 -3.23
N GLN A 70 10.05 -2.60 -2.36
CA GLN A 70 8.91 -3.51 -2.27
C GLN A 70 7.59 -2.79 -2.02
N ALA A 71 7.60 -1.75 -1.17
CA ALA A 71 6.40 -0.94 -0.90
C ALA A 71 5.97 -0.07 -2.10
N ASN A 72 6.89 0.28 -2.99
CA ASN A 72 6.61 1.05 -4.20
C ASN A 72 6.30 0.15 -5.42
N GLU A 73 6.57 -1.15 -5.33
CA GLU A 73 6.22 -2.07 -6.42
C GLU A 73 4.73 -1.98 -6.73
N PRO A 74 4.36 -1.84 -8.03
CA PRO A 74 2.98 -1.89 -8.43
C PRO A 74 2.34 -3.20 -7.97
N GLY A 75 1.46 -3.12 -6.97
CA GLY A 75 0.72 -4.30 -6.52
C GLY A 75 -0.03 -4.93 -7.70
N TRP A 76 -0.22 -6.25 -7.68
CA TRP A 76 -0.90 -7.01 -8.75
C TRP A 76 -2.27 -6.44 -9.15
N TRP A 77 -2.92 -5.68 -8.26
CA TRP A 77 -4.20 -5.01 -8.47
C TRP A 77 -4.10 -3.76 -9.35
N HIS A 78 -2.91 -3.28 -9.70
CA HIS A 78 -2.72 -2.08 -10.52
C HIS A 78 -3.38 -2.19 -11.91
N SER A 79 -3.45 -3.40 -12.48
CA SER A 79 -4.17 -3.67 -13.74
C SER A 79 -5.70 -3.50 -13.64
N TYR A 80 -6.21 -3.39 -12.41
CA TYR A 80 -7.63 -3.22 -12.07
C TYR A 80 -7.92 -1.85 -11.43
N ARG A 81 -7.05 -0.85 -11.58
CA ARG A 81 -7.19 0.48 -10.95
C ARG A 81 -8.53 1.18 -11.20
N ASP A 82 -9.15 0.92 -12.34
CA ASP A 82 -10.47 1.40 -12.74
C ASP A 82 -11.63 0.66 -12.04
N ALA A 83 -11.40 -0.57 -11.60
CA ALA A 83 -12.39 -1.40 -10.93
C ALA A 83 -12.24 -1.45 -9.40
N VAL A 84 -11.06 -1.11 -8.86
CA VAL A 84 -10.80 -1.03 -7.42
C VAL A 84 -11.42 0.26 -6.86
N PRO A 85 -12.40 0.17 -5.94
CA PRO A 85 -12.90 1.35 -5.26
C PRO A 85 -11.78 2.05 -4.48
N SER A 86 -11.75 3.39 -4.49
CA SER A 86 -10.69 4.18 -3.84
C SER A 86 -10.47 3.83 -2.36
N TRP A 87 -11.54 3.53 -1.63
CA TRP A 87 -11.49 3.10 -0.23
C TRP A 87 -10.86 1.71 -0.04
N PHE A 88 -10.88 0.87 -1.08
CA PHE A 88 -10.42 -0.52 -1.03
C PHE A 88 -8.95 -0.67 -1.42
N THR A 89 -8.38 0.32 -2.09
CA THR A 89 -6.99 0.34 -2.55
C THR A 89 -5.98 0.04 -1.43
N ALA A 90 -6.12 0.71 -0.29
CA ALA A 90 -5.22 0.51 0.85
C ALA A 90 -5.35 -0.91 1.43
N TYR A 91 -6.56 -1.45 1.48
CA TYR A 91 -6.80 -2.81 1.96
C TYR A 91 -6.10 -3.84 1.07
N VAL A 92 -6.32 -3.80 -0.24
CA VAL A 92 -5.78 -4.80 -1.18
C VAL A 92 -4.25 -4.75 -1.28
N SER A 93 -3.67 -3.56 -1.09
CA SER A 93 -2.22 -3.39 -0.98
C SER A 93 -1.66 -4.09 0.27
N LEU A 94 -2.31 -3.95 1.43
CA LEU A 94 -1.89 -4.62 2.66
C LEU A 94 -2.19 -6.12 2.66
N GLU A 95 -3.26 -6.53 1.97
CA GLU A 95 -3.69 -7.93 1.86
C GLU A 95 -2.57 -8.84 1.31
N THR A 96 -1.77 -8.33 0.37
CA THR A 96 -0.68 -9.10 -0.26
C THR A 96 0.46 -9.45 0.71
N GLY A 97 0.70 -8.61 1.72
CA GLY A 97 1.73 -8.79 2.75
C GLY A 97 1.19 -9.32 4.08
N ALA A 98 -0.12 -9.57 4.19
CA ALA A 98 -0.72 -10.03 5.43
C ALA A 98 -0.43 -11.51 5.68
N GLN A 99 0.04 -11.85 6.89
CA GLN A 99 0.17 -13.25 7.33
C GLN A 99 -1.14 -13.83 7.86
N THR A 100 -2.09 -12.98 8.24
CA THR A 100 -3.38 -13.41 8.78
C THR A 100 -4.46 -12.43 8.36
N LEU A 101 -5.55 -12.95 7.81
CA LEU A 101 -6.76 -12.20 7.49
C LEU A 101 -7.88 -12.62 8.45
N ARG A 102 -8.48 -11.65 9.14
CA ARG A 102 -9.69 -11.85 9.94
C ARG A 102 -10.80 -11.02 9.31
N THR A 103 -11.81 -11.69 8.79
CA THR A 103 -12.94 -11.06 8.11
C THR A 103 -14.22 -11.25 8.91
N TYR A 104 -15.12 -10.27 8.82
CA TYR A 104 -16.44 -10.34 9.41
C TYR A 104 -17.46 -9.95 8.34
N GLU A 105 -18.16 -10.94 7.81
CA GLU A 105 -19.14 -10.78 6.73
C GLU A 105 -20.42 -11.55 7.12
N PRO A 106 -21.31 -10.94 7.92
CA PRO A 106 -22.47 -11.65 8.49
C PRO A 106 -23.56 -11.98 7.47
N GLN A 107 -23.59 -11.29 6.33
CA GLN A 107 -24.64 -11.39 5.32
C GLN A 107 -24.21 -12.13 4.05
N TYR A 108 -22.90 -12.34 3.86
CA TYR A 108 -22.35 -12.87 2.62
C TYR A 108 -21.25 -13.88 2.93
N VAL A 109 -21.10 -14.86 2.03
CA VAL A 109 -19.87 -15.67 2.01
C VAL A 109 -18.68 -14.75 1.79
N THR A 110 -17.58 -14.98 2.50
CA THR A 110 -16.42 -14.10 2.40
C THR A 110 -15.90 -13.99 0.98
N GLY A 111 -15.51 -12.78 0.56
CA GLY A 111 -15.12 -12.50 -0.82
C GLY A 111 -14.05 -13.44 -1.39
N LEU A 112 -13.15 -13.96 -0.54
CA LEU A 112 -12.11 -14.92 -0.93
C LEU A 112 -12.64 -16.33 -1.20
N LEU A 113 -13.85 -16.67 -0.74
CA LEU A 113 -14.46 -18.00 -0.90
C LEU A 113 -15.68 -17.98 -1.85
N GLN A 114 -15.94 -16.85 -2.52
CA GLN A 114 -17.08 -16.74 -3.44
C GLN A 114 -16.79 -17.39 -4.79
N THR A 115 -17.79 -18.03 -5.37
CA THR A 115 -17.72 -18.45 -6.78
C THR A 115 -17.91 -17.24 -7.71
N HIS A 116 -17.57 -17.41 -9.00
CA HIS A 116 -17.79 -16.36 -10.01
C HIS A 116 -19.23 -15.83 -9.98
N ASP A 117 -20.23 -16.71 -10.02
CA ASP A 117 -21.64 -16.33 -10.12
C ASP A 117 -22.14 -15.66 -8.84
N TYR A 118 -21.67 -16.12 -7.67
CA TYR A 118 -21.99 -15.49 -6.39
C TYR A 118 -21.39 -14.08 -6.31
N ALA A 119 -20.11 -13.92 -6.67
CA ALA A 119 -19.45 -12.63 -6.70
C ALA A 119 -20.16 -11.65 -7.65
N ARG A 120 -20.57 -12.12 -8.83
CA ARG A 120 -21.31 -11.33 -9.82
C ARG A 120 -22.65 -10.85 -9.26
N ALA A 121 -23.42 -11.73 -8.62
CA ALA A 121 -24.72 -11.38 -8.04
C ALA A 121 -24.59 -10.33 -6.92
N VAL A 122 -23.64 -10.53 -6.00
CA VAL A 122 -23.40 -9.59 -4.88
C VAL A 122 -22.89 -8.24 -5.39
N LEU A 123 -21.92 -8.24 -6.31
CA LEU A 123 -21.33 -7.00 -6.83
C LEU A 123 -22.32 -6.19 -7.67
N ARG A 124 -23.24 -6.85 -8.41
CA ARG A 124 -24.31 -6.17 -9.13
C ARG A 124 -25.22 -5.39 -8.19
N GLY A 125 -25.55 -5.94 -7.01
CA GLY A 125 -26.33 -5.25 -5.99
C GLY A 125 -25.65 -3.98 -5.46
N GLY A 126 -24.31 -3.99 -5.35
CA GLY A 126 -23.51 -2.83 -4.96
C GLY A 126 -23.19 -1.85 -6.08
N LEU A 127 -23.56 -2.16 -7.33
CA LEU A 127 -23.28 -1.37 -8.52
C LEU A 127 -24.55 -1.22 -9.39
N PRO A 128 -25.62 -0.59 -8.87
CA PRO A 128 -26.91 -0.54 -9.59
C PRO A 128 -26.85 0.26 -10.90
N ASN A 129 -25.94 1.23 -11.00
CA ASN A 129 -25.80 2.12 -12.16
C ASN A 129 -24.53 1.85 -12.99
N GLY A 130 -23.72 0.84 -12.63
CA GLY A 130 -22.47 0.58 -13.36
C GLY A 130 -22.68 -0.32 -14.56
N SER A 131 -21.75 -0.24 -15.51
CA SER A 131 -21.80 -1.04 -16.74
C SER A 131 -21.49 -2.51 -16.47
N ASP A 132 -21.89 -3.38 -17.41
CA ASP A 132 -21.55 -4.80 -17.35
C ASP A 132 -20.04 -5.05 -17.45
N GLU A 133 -19.31 -4.16 -18.13
CA GLU A 133 -17.85 -4.19 -18.21
C GLU A 133 -17.22 -3.89 -16.84
N GLU A 134 -17.70 -2.85 -16.15
CA GLU A 134 -17.23 -2.52 -14.80
C GLU A 134 -17.54 -3.65 -13.81
N LEU A 135 -18.74 -4.23 -13.89
CA LEU A 135 -19.11 -5.40 -13.08
C LEU A 135 -18.15 -6.57 -13.33
N THR A 136 -17.87 -6.87 -14.59
CA THR A 136 -16.97 -7.98 -14.98
C THR A 136 -15.56 -7.76 -14.42
N ARG A 137 -15.00 -6.55 -14.59
CA ARG A 137 -13.68 -6.19 -14.04
C ARG A 137 -13.63 -6.32 -12.51
N ARG A 138 -14.71 -5.97 -11.80
CA ARG A 138 -14.81 -6.14 -10.34
C ARG A 138 -14.90 -7.62 -9.92
N VAL A 139 -15.58 -8.45 -10.69
CA VAL A 139 -15.66 -9.91 -10.45
C VAL A 139 -14.28 -10.53 -10.68
N GLU A 140 -13.60 -10.19 -11.76
CA GLU A 140 -12.23 -10.66 -12.01
C GLU A 140 -11.28 -10.27 -10.88
N LEU A 141 -11.32 -9.01 -10.43
CA LEU A 141 -10.56 -8.56 -9.27
C LEU A 141 -10.88 -9.40 -8.03
N ARG A 142 -12.17 -9.67 -7.75
CA ARG A 142 -12.62 -10.49 -6.61
C ARG A 142 -12.02 -11.91 -6.67
N LEU A 143 -12.09 -12.55 -7.84
CA LEU A 143 -11.58 -13.90 -8.03
C LEU A 143 -10.05 -13.94 -8.02
N ARG A 144 -9.38 -12.92 -8.55
CA ARG A 144 -7.91 -12.82 -8.54
C ARG A 144 -7.34 -12.83 -7.12
N ARG A 145 -8.06 -12.24 -6.15
CA ARG A 145 -7.70 -12.27 -4.72
C ARG A 145 -7.64 -13.68 -4.13
N GLN A 146 -8.33 -14.66 -4.74
CA GLN A 146 -8.33 -16.05 -4.23
C GLN A 146 -6.98 -16.74 -4.35
N SER A 147 -6.08 -16.24 -5.21
CA SER A 147 -4.68 -16.70 -5.25
C SER A 147 -3.95 -16.60 -3.90
N LEU A 148 -4.46 -15.79 -2.96
CA LEU A 148 -3.93 -15.73 -1.60
C LEU A 148 -4.18 -17.00 -0.78
N LEU A 149 -5.17 -17.82 -1.15
CA LEU A 149 -5.48 -19.09 -0.48
C LEU A 149 -4.53 -20.23 -0.87
N GLU A 150 -3.75 -20.03 -1.93
CA GLU A 150 -2.81 -21.02 -2.46
C GLU A 150 -1.38 -20.81 -1.93
N ARG A 151 -1.19 -19.88 -0.99
CA ARG A 151 0.10 -19.50 -0.41
C ARG A 151 0.41 -20.20 0.90
#